data_AF-A0A2G1LSR6-F1
#
_entry.id   AF-A0A2G1LSR6-F1
#
_cell.length_a   1.000
_cell.length_b   1.000
_cell.length_c   1.000
_cell.angle_alpha   90.00
_cell.angle_beta   90.00
_cell.angle_gamma   90.00
#
_symmetry.space_group_name_H-M   'P 1'
#
loop_
_entity.id
_entity.type
_entity.pdbx_description
1 polymer ?
#
loop_
_entity_poly.entity_id
_entity_poly.type
_entity_poly.pdbx_seq_one_letter_code
_entity_poly.pdbx_strand_id
1 'polypeptide(L)'
;MAATDSPQPLPRLDDIPIPEDIQPSKGWTEQMVEMADHIGAYATMQIVANFGGQLKYIPIDASRNPFREVIGPAKAEIVSHVYGPTKFQVPTARYALRVARRGGVLRLVRRREMTARDAAIILGTSRTYLTYLLNHADEDAEPPAILPRRVPKIDPRQIDIFTILNDSPPVDIS
;
A
#
# COMPACT_ATOMS: atom_id res chain seq x y z
N MET A 1 8.09 13.27 34.29
CA MET A 1 7.11 13.46 33.19
C MET A 1 6.98 12.13 32.45
N ALA A 2 5.95 11.35 32.76
CA ALA A 2 5.67 10.13 32.01
C ALA A 2 5.01 10.52 30.70
N ALA A 3 5.67 10.26 29.57
CA ALA A 3 5.04 10.39 28.26
C ALA A 3 3.89 9.38 28.21
N THR A 4 2.66 9.88 28.17
CA THR A 4 1.47 9.12 27.84
C THR A 4 1.61 8.63 26.40
N ASP A 5 2.22 7.46 26.25
CA ASP A 5 2.30 6.70 25.00
C ASP A 5 0.89 6.18 24.66
N SER A 6 0.03 7.11 24.23
CA SER A 6 -1.30 6.80 23.71
C SER A 6 -1.09 5.99 22.43
N PRO A 7 -1.65 4.78 22.33
CA PRO A 7 -1.48 3.98 21.13
C PRO A 7 -2.01 4.78 19.93
N GLN A 8 -1.11 5.10 18.99
CA GLN A 8 -1.48 5.80 17.77
C GLN A 8 -2.65 5.06 17.09
N PRO A 9 -3.72 5.76 16.72
CA PRO A 9 -4.85 5.13 16.05
C PRO A 9 -4.36 4.49 14.75
N LEU A 10 -4.79 3.24 14.51
CA LEU A 10 -4.45 2.54 13.28
C LEU A 10 -4.97 3.31 12.08
N PRO A 11 -4.19 3.39 10.98
CA PRO A 11 -4.61 4.09 9.77
C PRO A 11 -5.87 3.45 9.18
N ARG A 12 -6.71 4.26 8.52
CA ARG A 12 -7.81 3.70 7.72
C ARG A 12 -7.27 3.18 6.41
N LEU A 13 -8.00 2.25 5.79
CA LEU A 13 -7.67 1.74 4.47
C LEU A 13 -7.38 2.84 3.44
N ASP A 14 -8.12 3.95 3.48
CA ASP A 14 -7.94 5.03 2.52
C ASP A 14 -6.66 5.85 2.70
N ASP A 15 -6.04 5.76 3.88
CA ASP A 15 -4.78 6.42 4.22
C ASP A 15 -3.57 5.54 3.82
N ILE A 16 -3.83 4.30 3.39
CA ILE A 16 -2.79 3.35 3.04
C ILE A 16 -2.23 3.69 1.65
N PRO A 17 -0.89 3.72 1.49
CA PRO A 17 -0.27 3.91 0.19
C PRO A 17 -0.68 2.82 -0.80
N ILE A 18 -0.67 3.15 -2.08
CA ILE A 18 -0.84 2.15 -3.14
C ILE A 18 0.47 1.35 -3.23
N PRO A 19 0.43 0.00 -3.26
CA PRO A 19 1.59 -0.84 -3.56
C PRO A 19 2.29 -0.49 -4.87
N GLU A 20 3.63 -0.52 -4.89
CA GLU A 20 4.42 -0.20 -6.10
C GLU A 20 4.40 -1.31 -7.17
N ASP A 21 4.23 -2.56 -6.76
CA ASP A 21 4.22 -3.74 -7.64
C ASP A 21 2.80 -4.11 -8.13
N ILE A 22 1.82 -3.22 -7.88
CA ILE A 22 0.42 -3.49 -8.20
C ILE A 22 0.25 -3.97 -9.63
N GLN A 23 -0.55 -5.02 -9.81
CA GLN A 23 -0.91 -5.55 -11.12
C GLN A 23 -2.36 -5.20 -11.49
N PRO A 24 -2.65 -5.06 -12.80
CA PRO A 24 -4.01 -4.97 -13.29
C PRO A 24 -4.85 -6.13 -12.76
N SER A 25 -6.01 -5.80 -12.18
CA SER A 25 -6.82 -6.76 -11.45
C SER A 25 -8.29 -6.35 -11.50
N LYS A 26 -9.14 -7.03 -10.71
CA LYS A 26 -10.58 -6.77 -10.70
C LYS A 26 -10.88 -5.30 -10.38
N GLY A 27 -11.65 -4.66 -11.25
CA GLY A 27 -12.06 -3.26 -11.09
C GLY A 27 -11.28 -2.24 -11.91
N TRP A 28 -10.26 -2.70 -12.65
CA TRP A 28 -9.58 -1.88 -13.64
C TRP A 28 -10.46 -1.73 -14.88
N THR A 29 -10.53 -0.51 -15.42
CA THR A 29 -11.16 -0.27 -16.71
C THR A 29 -10.18 -0.60 -17.84
N GLU A 30 -10.67 -0.82 -19.06
CA GLU A 30 -9.82 -1.03 -20.24
C GLU A 30 -8.82 0.12 -20.42
N GLN A 31 -9.28 1.37 -20.25
CA GLN A 31 -8.42 2.55 -20.28
C GLN A 31 -7.31 2.51 -19.23
N MET A 32 -7.57 2.00 -18.03
CA MET A 32 -6.53 1.85 -17.01
C MET A 32 -5.50 0.77 -17.39
N VAL A 33 -5.95 -0.32 -18.01
CA VAL A 33 -5.07 -1.40 -18.49
C VAL A 33 -4.16 -0.84 -19.59
N GLU A 34 -4.72 -0.14 -20.57
CA GLU A 34 -3.97 0.52 -21.64
C GLU A 34 -2.94 1.53 -21.07
N MET A 35 -3.35 2.37 -20.12
CA MET A 35 -2.41 3.27 -19.44
C MET A 35 -1.29 2.49 -18.74
N ALA A 36 -1.60 1.37 -18.08
CA ALA A 36 -0.58 0.56 -17.41
C ALA A 36 0.43 -0.05 -18.37
N ASP A 37 0.01 -0.41 -19.59
CA ASP A 37 0.92 -0.91 -20.61
C ASP A 37 1.94 0.18 -21.05
N HIS A 38 1.56 1.46 -20.97
CA HIS A 38 2.42 2.58 -21.35
C HIS A 38 3.28 3.14 -20.22
N ILE A 39 2.72 3.32 -19.02
CA ILE A 39 3.40 4.01 -17.90
C ILE A 39 3.59 3.15 -16.65
N GLY A 40 3.11 1.91 -16.69
CA GLY A 40 3.11 0.99 -15.57
C GLY A 40 1.91 1.17 -14.64
N ALA A 41 1.46 0.04 -14.07
CA ALA A 41 0.27 -0.03 -13.24
C ALA A 41 0.30 0.91 -12.02
N TYR A 42 1.43 1.04 -11.33
CA TYR A 42 1.56 1.96 -10.20
C TYR A 42 1.29 3.42 -10.59
N ALA A 43 1.89 3.90 -11.68
CA ALA A 43 1.69 5.28 -12.14
C ALA A 43 0.25 5.53 -12.59
N THR A 44 -0.38 4.56 -13.27
CA THR A 44 -1.81 4.62 -13.59
C THR A 44 -2.65 4.78 -12.33
N MET A 45 -2.37 4.00 -11.30
CA MET A 45 -3.11 4.05 -10.05
C MET A 45 -2.89 5.37 -9.29
N GLN A 46 -1.68 5.95 -9.34
CA GLN A 46 -1.43 7.28 -8.81
C GLN A 46 -2.22 8.37 -9.55
N ILE A 47 -2.29 8.31 -10.90
CA ILE A 47 -3.09 9.28 -11.68
C ILE A 47 -4.55 9.18 -11.27
N VAL A 48 -5.12 7.97 -11.24
CA VAL A 48 -6.54 7.81 -10.95
C VAL A 48 -6.87 8.14 -9.49
N ALA A 49 -5.96 7.87 -8.55
CA ALA A 49 -6.13 8.27 -7.16
C ALA A 49 -6.26 9.79 -6.97
N ASN A 50 -5.50 10.57 -7.75
CA ASN A 50 -5.46 12.03 -7.62
C ASN A 50 -6.48 12.75 -8.53
N PHE A 51 -6.74 12.22 -9.72
CA PHE A 51 -7.50 12.90 -10.76
C PHE A 51 -8.74 12.13 -11.24
N GLY A 52 -9.07 10.99 -10.64
CA GLY A 52 -10.19 10.15 -11.07
C GLY A 52 -11.50 10.92 -11.25
N GLY A 53 -12.12 10.78 -12.42
CA GLY A 53 -13.36 11.47 -12.76
C GLY A 53 -13.20 12.91 -13.27
N GLN A 54 -11.98 13.46 -13.27
CA GLN A 54 -11.72 14.80 -13.80
C GLN A 54 -11.41 14.76 -15.30
N LEU A 55 -11.86 15.78 -16.02
CA LEU A 55 -11.45 16.04 -17.40
C LEU A 55 -10.18 16.90 -17.39
N LYS A 56 -9.08 16.39 -17.93
CA LYS A 56 -7.78 17.08 -17.99
C LYS A 56 -7.33 17.24 -19.43
N TYR A 57 -6.79 18.42 -19.75
CA TYR A 57 -6.14 18.61 -21.03
C TYR A 57 -4.70 18.09 -20.95
N ILE A 58 -4.33 17.20 -21.87
CA ILE A 58 -2.97 16.68 -22.01
C ILE A 58 -2.29 17.45 -23.14
N PRO A 59 -1.31 18.33 -22.86
CA PRO A 59 -0.55 19.02 -23.90
C PRO A 59 0.49 18.09 -24.53
N ILE A 60 0.89 18.39 -25.78
CA ILE A 60 2.05 17.76 -26.45
C ILE A 60 3.34 18.00 -25.64
N ASP A 61 3.47 19.20 -25.07
CA ASP A 61 4.61 19.56 -24.22
C ASP A 61 4.52 18.85 -22.86
N ALA A 62 5.37 17.84 -22.66
CA ALA A 62 5.47 17.04 -21.45
C ALA A 62 5.83 17.84 -20.18
N SER A 63 6.42 19.04 -20.33
CA SER A 63 6.72 19.91 -19.18
C SER A 63 5.46 20.49 -18.55
N ARG A 64 4.40 20.66 -19.35
CA ARG A 64 3.11 21.21 -18.92
C ARG A 64 2.07 20.13 -18.62
N ASN A 65 2.47 18.86 -18.63
CA ASN A 65 1.55 17.76 -18.40
C ASN A 65 1.03 17.80 -16.94
N PRO A 66 -0.30 17.78 -16.72
CA PRO A 66 -0.90 17.87 -15.39
C PRO A 66 -0.51 16.71 -14.45
N PHE A 67 -0.06 15.58 -14.99
CA PHE A 67 0.31 14.40 -14.21
C PHE A 67 1.79 14.36 -13.83
N ARG A 68 2.60 15.29 -14.34
CA ARG A 68 4.07 15.28 -14.21
C ARG A 68 4.56 15.20 -12.76
N GLU A 69 3.93 15.93 -11.85
CA GLU A 69 4.29 15.92 -10.43
C GLU A 69 4.03 14.57 -9.75
N VAL A 70 3.06 13.80 -10.27
CA VAL A 70 2.62 12.53 -9.67
C VAL A 70 3.43 11.36 -10.20
N ILE A 71 3.64 11.28 -11.52
CA ILE A 71 4.28 10.12 -12.18
C ILE A 71 5.75 10.33 -12.54
N GLY A 72 6.25 11.56 -12.38
CA GLY A 72 7.59 11.95 -12.79
C GLY A 72 7.72 12.32 -14.27
N PRO A 73 8.87 12.91 -14.66
CA PRO A 73 9.06 13.52 -15.97
C PRO A 73 9.04 12.51 -17.13
N ALA A 74 9.70 11.36 -16.96
CA ALA A 74 9.80 10.34 -18.02
C ALA A 74 8.43 9.76 -18.40
N LYS A 75 7.59 9.46 -17.41
CA LYS A 75 6.25 8.92 -17.66
C LYS A 75 5.30 9.99 -18.21
N ALA A 76 5.46 11.24 -17.79
CA ALA A 76 4.70 12.36 -18.34
C ALA A 76 4.96 12.60 -19.83
N GLU A 77 6.18 12.35 -20.29
CA GLU A 77 6.54 12.39 -21.71
C GLU A 77 5.79 11.33 -22.51
N ILE A 78 5.75 10.09 -22.00
CA ILE A 78 4.97 9.00 -22.61
C ILE A 78 3.49 9.37 -22.67
N VAL A 79 2.91 9.89 -21.58
CA VAL A 79 1.49 10.29 -21.56
C VAL A 79 1.21 11.40 -22.58
N SER A 80 2.06 12.42 -22.64
CA SER A 80 1.90 13.52 -23.60
C SER A 80 2.04 13.05 -25.05
N HIS A 81 2.89 12.06 -25.32
CA HIS A 81 3.05 11.46 -26.64
C HIS A 81 1.87 10.58 -27.04
N VAL A 82 1.37 9.73 -26.14
CA VAL A 82 0.30 8.76 -26.43
C VAL A 82 -1.08 9.44 -26.46
N TYR A 83 -1.34 10.37 -25.54
CA TYR A 83 -2.68 10.93 -25.31
C TYR A 83 -2.79 12.43 -25.64
N GLY A 84 -1.72 13.08 -26.11
CA GLY A 84 -1.71 14.50 -26.44
C GLY A 84 -1.80 14.77 -27.95
N PRO A 85 -2.30 15.96 -28.37
CA PRO A 85 -3.01 16.97 -27.59
C PRO A 85 -4.51 16.63 -27.50
N THR A 86 -5.01 16.23 -26.34
CA THR A 86 -6.44 15.86 -26.23
C THR A 86 -7.00 16.15 -24.83
N LYS A 87 -8.32 16.36 -24.75
CA LYS A 87 -9.03 16.36 -23.47
C LYS A 87 -9.24 14.91 -23.05
N PHE A 88 -8.54 14.51 -22.00
CA PHE A 88 -8.54 13.17 -21.47
C PHE A 88 -9.44 13.09 -20.24
N GLN A 89 -10.43 12.20 -20.31
CA GLN A 89 -11.28 11.89 -19.17
C GLN A 89 -10.55 10.84 -18.32
N VAL A 90 -10.16 11.21 -17.11
CA VAL A 90 -9.49 10.27 -16.21
C VAL A 90 -10.53 9.27 -15.67
N PRO A 91 -10.29 7.95 -15.81
CA PRO A 91 -11.24 6.94 -15.34
C PRO A 91 -11.40 7.01 -13.82
N THR A 92 -12.51 6.51 -13.29
CA THR A 92 -12.70 6.39 -11.84
C THR A 92 -12.32 4.98 -11.39
N ALA A 93 -11.55 4.86 -10.32
CA ALA A 93 -11.04 3.56 -9.86
C ALA A 93 -11.28 3.30 -8.38
N ARG A 94 -12.40 3.78 -7.81
CA ARG A 94 -12.68 3.64 -6.36
C ARG A 94 -12.61 2.18 -5.90
N TYR A 95 -13.10 1.24 -6.71
CA TYR A 95 -13.06 -0.18 -6.38
C TYR A 95 -11.65 -0.76 -6.53
N ALA A 96 -10.95 -0.48 -7.63
CA ALA A 96 -9.58 -0.96 -7.83
C ALA A 96 -8.60 -0.40 -6.78
N LEU A 97 -8.74 0.87 -6.37
CA LEU A 97 -7.94 1.47 -5.30
C LEU A 97 -8.16 0.76 -3.95
N ARG A 98 -9.41 0.38 -3.66
CA ARG A 98 -9.73 -0.36 -2.44
C ARG A 98 -9.12 -1.76 -2.46
N VAL A 99 -9.23 -2.47 -3.59
CA VAL A 99 -8.65 -3.80 -3.80
C VAL A 99 -7.13 -3.74 -3.68
N ALA A 100 -6.49 -2.78 -4.34
CA ALA A 100 -5.05 -2.51 -4.27
C ALA A 100 -4.54 -2.37 -2.83
N ARG A 101 -5.13 -1.44 -2.08
CA ARG A 101 -4.74 -1.14 -0.70
C ARG A 101 -5.01 -2.33 0.22
N ARG A 102 -6.13 -3.03 0.00
CA ARG A 102 -6.49 -4.22 0.78
C ARG A 102 -5.51 -5.36 0.53
N GLY A 103 -5.12 -5.61 -0.72
CA GLY A 103 -4.15 -6.64 -1.07
C GLY A 103 -2.83 -6.47 -0.32
N GLY A 104 -2.33 -5.23 -0.25
CA GLY A 104 -1.13 -4.91 0.55
C GLY A 104 -1.28 -5.27 2.03
N VAL A 105 -2.45 -5.01 2.63
CA VAL A 105 -2.75 -5.39 4.03
C VAL A 105 -2.85 -6.90 4.19
N LEU A 106 -3.56 -7.60 3.28
CA LEU A 106 -3.71 -9.05 3.33
C LEU A 106 -2.35 -9.76 3.22
N ARG A 107 -1.46 -9.24 2.37
CA ARG A 107 -0.10 -9.78 2.23
C ARG A 107 0.73 -9.65 3.51
N LEU A 108 0.62 -8.54 4.25
CA LEU A 108 1.28 -8.41 5.57
C LEU A 108 0.79 -9.45 6.57
N VAL A 109 -0.52 -9.72 6.59
CA VAL A 109 -1.09 -10.74 7.48
C VAL A 109 -0.59 -12.12 7.10
N ARG A 110 -0.53 -12.44 5.80
CA ARG A 110 0.03 -13.71 5.29
C ARG A 110 1.51 -13.87 5.63
N ARG A 111 2.30 -12.78 5.55
CA ARG A 111 3.72 -12.74 5.97
C ARG A 111 3.92 -12.73 7.48
N ARG A 112 2.85 -12.71 8.28
CA ARG A 112 2.88 -12.62 9.75
C ARG A 112 3.54 -11.35 10.29
N GLU A 113 3.63 -10.29 9.47
CA GLU A 113 4.15 -8.98 9.86
C GLU A 113 3.06 -8.09 10.50
N MET A 114 1.79 -8.47 10.34
CA MET A 114 0.64 -7.79 10.93
C MET A 114 -0.33 -8.81 11.54
N THR A 115 -0.94 -8.47 12.67
CA THR A 115 -1.95 -9.35 13.27
C THR A 115 -3.28 -9.25 12.51
N ALA A 116 -4.00 -10.36 12.41
CA ALA A 116 -5.34 -10.38 11.80
C ALA A 116 -6.32 -9.43 12.52
N ARG A 117 -6.10 -9.14 13.81
CA ARG A 117 -6.90 -8.16 14.56
C ARG A 117 -6.67 -6.74 14.03
N ASP A 118 -5.41 -6.36 13.87
CA ASP A 118 -5.07 -5.00 13.42
C ASP A 118 -5.50 -4.81 11.96
N ALA A 119 -5.32 -5.82 11.11
CA ALA A 119 -5.82 -5.81 9.75
C ALA A 119 -7.35 -5.64 9.68
N ALA A 120 -8.12 -6.34 10.53
CA ALA A 120 -9.57 -6.19 10.56
C ALA A 120 -10.01 -4.76 10.92
N ILE A 121 -9.28 -4.11 11.84
CA ILE A 121 -9.52 -2.70 12.23
C ILE A 121 -9.19 -1.76 11.07
N ILE A 122 -8.02 -1.92 10.44
CA ILE A 122 -7.56 -1.13 9.30
C ILE A 122 -8.54 -1.21 8.12
N LEU A 123 -8.99 -2.43 7.79
CA LEU A 123 -9.93 -2.68 6.71
C LEU A 123 -11.37 -2.24 7.05
N GLY A 124 -11.67 -2.02 8.34
CA GLY A 124 -13.03 -1.75 8.81
C GLY A 124 -13.98 -2.93 8.61
N THR A 125 -13.47 -4.17 8.72
CA THR A 125 -14.24 -5.39 8.44
C THR A 125 -14.30 -6.34 9.64
N SER A 126 -15.26 -7.28 9.64
CA SER A 126 -15.31 -8.33 10.66
C SER A 126 -14.14 -9.33 10.50
N ARG A 127 -13.75 -9.97 11.60
CA ARG A 127 -12.72 -11.02 11.58
C ARG A 127 -13.12 -12.19 10.67
N THR A 128 -14.39 -12.56 10.64
CA THR A 128 -14.92 -13.61 9.76
C THR A 128 -14.72 -13.25 8.29
N TYR A 129 -15.03 -12.01 7.91
CA TYR A 129 -14.83 -11.57 6.53
C TYR A 129 -13.35 -11.45 6.17
N LEU A 130 -12.50 -11.03 7.11
CA LEU A 130 -11.05 -11.07 6.92
C LEU A 130 -10.54 -12.49 6.67
N THR A 131 -10.98 -13.47 7.45
CA THR A 131 -10.61 -14.88 7.23
C THR A 131 -11.06 -15.37 5.85
N TYR A 132 -12.27 -15.01 5.43
CA TYR A 132 -12.74 -15.29 4.07
C TYR A 132 -11.80 -14.68 3.03
N LEU A 133 -11.44 -13.40 3.15
CA LEU A 133 -10.53 -12.71 2.24
C LEU A 133 -9.14 -13.34 2.21
N LEU A 134 -8.58 -13.70 3.36
CA LEU A 134 -7.26 -14.34 3.42
C LEU A 134 -7.21 -15.66 2.65
N ASN A 135 -8.31 -16.41 2.66
CA ASN A 135 -8.40 -17.74 2.04
C ASN A 135 -8.87 -17.71 0.58
N HIS A 136 -9.65 -16.70 0.17
CA HIS A 136 -10.33 -16.69 -1.13
C HIS A 136 -9.99 -15.49 -2.02
N ALA A 137 -9.42 -14.42 -1.46
CA ALA A 137 -9.04 -13.25 -2.26
C ALA A 137 -7.65 -13.47 -2.86
N ASP A 138 -7.58 -13.39 -4.18
CA ASP A 138 -6.33 -13.35 -4.95
C ASP A 138 -5.97 -11.88 -5.17
N GLU A 139 -5.58 -11.22 -4.06
CA GLU A 139 -5.26 -9.79 -3.98
C GLU A 139 -3.83 -9.67 -3.44
N ASP A 140 -2.85 -10.06 -4.25
CA ASP A 140 -1.50 -10.38 -3.80
C ASP A 140 -0.46 -9.32 -4.23
N ALA A 141 -0.72 -8.04 -3.91
CA ALA A 141 0.21 -6.94 -4.14
C ALA A 141 1.17 -6.71 -2.94
N GLU A 142 2.41 -6.28 -3.20
CA GLU A 142 3.45 -5.93 -2.21
C GLU A 142 2.87 -4.99 -1.15
N PRO A 143 3.17 -5.22 0.13
CA PRO A 143 2.65 -4.36 1.16
C PRO A 143 3.21 -2.94 1.01
N PRO A 144 2.37 -1.90 1.21
CA PRO A 144 2.83 -0.53 1.16
C PRO A 144 3.82 -0.25 2.30
N ALA A 145 4.86 0.53 2.00
CA ALA A 145 6.00 0.74 2.89
C ALA A 145 5.67 1.43 4.24
N ILE A 146 4.52 2.08 4.37
CA ILE A 146 4.17 3.00 5.48
C ILE A 146 3.10 2.41 6.42
N LEU A 147 2.99 1.08 6.54
CA LEU A 147 2.10 0.50 7.54
C LEU A 147 2.82 0.34 8.88
N PRO A 148 2.18 0.71 10.01
CA PRO A 148 2.81 0.58 11.32
C PRO A 148 3.07 -0.90 11.61
N ARG A 149 4.34 -1.30 11.55
CA ARG A 149 4.79 -2.56 12.14
C ARG A 149 4.59 -2.43 13.65
N ARG A 150 3.69 -3.22 14.23
CA ARG A 150 3.63 -3.32 15.68
C ARG A 150 4.92 -3.97 16.15
N VAL A 151 5.83 -3.15 16.65
CA VAL A 151 6.94 -3.65 17.46
C VAL A 151 6.30 -4.38 18.64
N PRO A 152 6.65 -5.65 18.91
CA PRO A 152 6.17 -6.35 20.09
C PRO A 152 6.42 -5.49 21.32
N LYS A 153 5.39 -5.23 22.11
CA LYS A 153 5.54 -4.49 23.37
C LYS A 153 6.24 -5.44 24.35
N ILE A 154 7.57 -5.37 24.40
CA ILE A 154 8.38 -6.11 25.37
C ILE A 154 8.01 -5.54 26.74
N ASP A 155 7.47 -6.38 27.63
CA ASP A 155 7.21 -5.98 29.01
C ASP A 155 8.57 -5.70 29.68
N PRO A 156 8.80 -4.53 30.30
CA PRO A 156 10.06 -4.23 30.97
C PRO A 156 10.43 -5.22 32.10
N ARG A 157 9.50 -6.07 32.56
CA ARG A 157 9.75 -7.16 33.51
C ARG A 157 10.07 -8.50 32.86
N GLN A 158 9.93 -8.62 31.54
CA GLN A 158 10.22 -9.83 30.82
C GLN A 158 11.74 -9.92 30.61
N ILE A 159 12.41 -10.58 31.54
CA ILE A 159 13.83 -10.88 31.40
C ILE A 159 13.96 -11.93 30.28
N ASP A 160 14.72 -11.61 29.24
CA ASP A 160 15.00 -12.55 28.17
C ASP A 160 15.92 -13.66 28.71
N ILE A 161 15.36 -14.85 28.93
CA ILE A 161 16.05 -16.01 29.51
C ILE A 161 17.34 -16.34 28.74
N PHE A 162 17.36 -16.09 27.42
CA PHE A 162 18.54 -16.32 26.58
C PHE A 162 19.63 -15.26 26.75
N THR A 163 19.28 -14.07 27.23
CA THR A 163 20.27 -13.03 27.61
C THR A 163 20.95 -13.41 28.94
N ILE A 164 20.20 -13.95 29.91
CA ILE A 164 20.75 -14.38 31.21
C ILE A 164 21.72 -15.58 31.04
N LEU A 165 21.38 -16.52 30.17
CA LEU A 165 22.18 -17.72 29.94
C LEU A 165 23.52 -17.45 29.24
N ASN A 166 23.62 -16.37 28.46
CA ASN A 166 24.87 -16.00 27.77
C ASN A 166 25.85 -15.19 28.65
N ASP A 167 25.39 -14.61 29.76
CA ASP A 167 26.23 -13.83 30.70
C ASP A 167 26.75 -14.67 31.88
N SER A 168 26.54 -15.99 31.86
CA SER A 168 27.10 -16.88 32.88
C SER A 168 28.60 -17.11 32.61
N PRO A 169 29.52 -16.73 33.52
CA PRO A 169 30.94 -17.02 33.34
C PRO A 169 31.16 -18.53 33.32
N PRO A 170 32.20 -19.02 32.62
CA PRO A 170 32.49 -20.45 32.56
C PRO A 170 32.74 -20.96 33.98
N VAL A 171 31.98 -21.98 34.36
CA VAL A 171 32.20 -22.71 35.60
C VAL A 171 33.49 -23.51 35.42
N ASP A 172 34.56 -23.06 36.05
CA ASP A 172 35.80 -23.83 36.17
C ASP A 172 35.50 -25.09 36.98
N ILE A 173 35.48 -26.23 36.28
CA ILE A 173 35.36 -27.56 36.88
C ILE A 173 36.80 -28.05 37.05
N SER A 174 37.35 -27.87 38.27
CA SER A 174 38.60 -28.51 38.72
C SER A 174 38.29 -29.65 39.67
#